data_AF-A0A9D4WH96-F1
#
_entry.id   AF-A0A9D4WH96-F1
#
_cell.length_a   1.000
_cell.length_b   1.000
_cell.length_c   1.000
_cell.angle_alpha   90.00
_cell.angle_beta   90.00
_cell.angle_gamma   90.00
#
_symmetry.space_group_name_H-M   'P 1'
#
loop_
_entity.id
_entity.type
_entity.pdbx_description
1 polymer ?
#
loop_
_entity_poly.entity_id
_entity_poly.type
_entity_poly.pdbx_seq_one_letter_code
_entity_poly.pdbx_strand_id
1 'polypeptide(L)'
;MWGKVSESCDVYSFGILLLEIISAKKPIEKLPGGIKRDIVQWVTPYVQKGVFKHIADPKLKGNFDLEQLKSVIMIAVMCTDSSPDKRPSMVEVVEWLKDGVLKRKKEVPNLSGNNNKGDGEENDENYEEFVTMQSNNLKILSDNDRRKMR
;
A
#
# COMPACT_ATOMS: atom_id res chain seq x y z
N MET A 1 3.58 18.52 -23.78
CA MET A 1 2.26 18.33 -23.12
C MET A 1 2.45 18.67 -21.65
N TRP A 2 1.77 19.70 -21.13
CA TRP A 2 1.63 19.84 -19.68
C TRP A 2 0.71 18.72 -19.19
N GLY A 3 1.08 18.08 -18.09
CA GLY A 3 0.29 17.00 -17.50
C GLY A 3 -1.13 17.47 -17.22
N LYS A 4 -2.12 16.63 -17.55
CA LYS A 4 -3.52 16.90 -17.22
C LYS A 4 -3.64 16.89 -15.70
N VAL A 5 -3.95 18.04 -15.12
CA VAL A 5 -4.27 18.14 -13.68
C VAL A 5 -5.49 17.28 -13.42
N SER A 6 -5.40 16.41 -12.42
CA SER A 6 -6.48 15.53 -11.99
C SER A 6 -6.34 15.20 -10.51
N GLU A 7 -7.44 14.90 -9.84
CA GLU A 7 -7.43 14.43 -8.44
C GLU A 7 -6.53 13.20 -8.28
N SER A 8 -6.49 12.33 -9.30
CA SER A 8 -5.62 11.14 -9.33
C SER A 8 -4.13 11.47 -9.24
N CYS A 9 -3.69 12.67 -9.68
CA CYS A 9 -2.31 13.12 -9.48
C CYS A 9 -2.01 13.45 -8.01
N ASP A 10 -2.99 13.99 -7.29
CA ASP A 10 -2.86 14.27 -5.86
C ASP A 10 -2.83 12.96 -5.07
N VAL A 11 -3.66 11.97 -5.45
CA VAL A 11 -3.61 10.62 -4.87
C VAL A 11 -2.24 9.98 -5.03
N TYR A 12 -1.66 10.06 -6.23
CA TYR A 12 -0.31 9.54 -6.48
C TYR A 12 0.74 10.20 -5.58
N SER A 13 0.71 11.53 -5.52
CA SER A 13 1.66 12.30 -4.72
C SER A 13 1.50 12.03 -3.22
N PHE A 14 0.27 11.83 -2.76
CA PHE A 14 -0.03 11.39 -1.40
C PHE A 14 0.54 9.99 -1.10
N GLY A 15 0.41 9.04 -2.03
CA GLY A 15 1.01 7.71 -1.88
C GLY A 15 2.54 7.75 -1.77
N ILE A 16 3.20 8.61 -2.56
CA ILE A 16 4.65 8.86 -2.43
C ILE A 16 5.00 9.43 -1.06
N LEU A 17 4.23 10.41 -0.58
CA LEU A 17 4.42 11.01 0.74
C LEU A 17 4.25 9.98 1.87
N LEU A 18 3.25 9.09 1.78
CA LEU A 18 3.08 8.01 2.75
C LEU A 18 4.31 7.09 2.77
N LEU A 19 4.82 6.67 1.61
CA LEU A 19 6.04 5.85 1.56
C LEU A 19 7.25 6.57 2.16
N GLU A 20 7.40 7.87 1.93
CA GLU A 20 8.45 8.69 2.52
C GLU A 20 8.33 8.73 4.05
N ILE A 21 7.13 8.94 4.59
CA ILE A 21 6.87 8.95 6.03
C ILE A 21 7.18 7.58 6.66
N ILE A 22 6.66 6.50 6.08
CA ILE A 22 6.80 5.14 6.62
C ILE A 22 8.27 4.72 6.69
N SER A 23 9.06 5.09 5.67
CA SER A 23 10.42 4.57 5.47
C SER A 23 11.54 5.55 5.84
N ALA A 24 11.19 6.82 6.08
CA ALA A 24 12.13 7.94 6.19
C ALA A 24 13.12 8.04 5.02
N LYS A 25 12.73 7.60 3.83
CA LYS A 25 13.52 7.67 2.59
C LYS A 25 13.03 8.79 1.68
N LYS A 26 13.97 9.38 0.94
CA LYS A 26 13.65 10.32 -0.13
C LYS A 26 12.86 9.61 -1.24
N PRO A 27 11.90 10.29 -1.89
CA PRO A 27 11.14 9.73 -3.02
C PRO A 27 12.01 9.29 -4.20
N ILE A 28 13.17 9.94 -4.39
CA ILE A 28 14.16 9.59 -5.41
C ILE A 28 15.52 9.42 -4.73
N GLU A 29 16.06 8.21 -4.83
CA GLU A 29 17.41 7.87 -4.38
C GLU A 29 18.39 7.96 -5.54
N LYS A 30 19.58 8.51 -5.28
CA LYS A 30 20.71 8.49 -6.22
C LYS A 30 21.65 7.34 -5.85
N LEU A 31 21.76 6.37 -6.74
CA LEU A 31 22.64 5.21 -6.61
C LEU A 31 24.01 5.51 -7.25
N PRO A 32 25.05 4.70 -6.95
CA PRO A 32 26.34 4.77 -7.64
C PRO A 32 26.18 4.70 -9.17
N GLY A 33 27.04 5.42 -9.89
CA GLY A 33 26.97 5.49 -11.36
C GLY A 33 25.88 6.43 -11.89
N GLY A 34 25.25 7.25 -11.03
CA GLY A 34 24.27 8.26 -11.45
C GLY A 34 22.86 7.70 -11.70
N ILE A 35 22.64 6.42 -11.44
CA ILE A 35 21.34 5.76 -11.55
C ILE A 35 20.39 6.36 -10.51
N LYS A 36 19.16 6.71 -10.93
CA LYS A 36 18.10 7.13 -10.02
C LYS A 36 17.11 5.98 -9.85
N ARG A 37 16.69 5.75 -8.62
CA ARG A 37 15.63 4.80 -8.27
C ARG A 37 14.55 5.54 -7.50
N ASP A 38 13.30 5.41 -7.94
CA ASP A 38 12.17 5.95 -7.17
C ASP A 38 11.77 5.04 -6.02
N ILE A 39 11.05 5.60 -5.04
CA ILE A 39 10.66 4.91 -3.82
C ILE A 39 9.68 3.75 -4.09
N VAL A 40 8.89 3.81 -5.16
CA VAL A 40 7.96 2.75 -5.57
C VAL A 40 8.73 1.53 -6.09
N GLN A 41 9.73 1.77 -6.94
CA GLN A 41 10.67 0.73 -7.40
C GLN A 41 11.44 0.10 -6.24
N TRP A 42 11.81 0.90 -5.24
CA TRP A 42 12.47 0.39 -4.04
C TRP A 42 11.56 -0.49 -3.17
N VAL A 43 10.30 -0.09 -2.94
CA VAL A 43 9.39 -0.79 -2.03
C VAL A 43 8.80 -2.07 -2.64
N THR A 44 8.59 -2.07 -3.97
CA THR A 44 8.00 -3.17 -4.75
C THR A 44 8.52 -4.57 -4.38
N PRO A 45 9.84 -4.85 -4.39
CA PRO A 45 10.35 -6.18 -4.09
C PRO A 45 10.10 -6.63 -2.64
N TYR A 46 9.94 -5.71 -1.69
CA TYR A 46 9.63 -6.06 -0.30
C TYR A 46 8.15 -6.45 -0.15
N VAL A 47 7.27 -5.70 -0.83
CA VAL A 47 5.82 -5.98 -0.87
C VAL A 47 5.57 -7.34 -1.54
N GLN A 48 6.17 -7.58 -2.71
CA GLN A 48 6.03 -8.85 -3.44
C GLN A 48 6.53 -10.08 -2.67
N LYS A 49 7.45 -9.89 -1.73
CA LYS A 49 8.00 -10.94 -0.87
C LYS A 49 7.32 -11.02 0.50
N GLY A 50 6.35 -10.15 0.78
CA GLY A 50 5.66 -10.09 2.08
C GLY A 50 6.54 -9.63 3.25
N VAL A 51 7.71 -9.04 3.00
CA VAL A 51 8.71 -8.70 4.04
C VAL A 51 8.62 -7.24 4.51
N PHE A 52 7.41 -6.80 4.85
CA PHE A 52 7.05 -5.41 5.11
C PHE A 52 7.88 -4.70 6.19
N LYS A 53 8.35 -5.43 7.21
CA LYS A 53 9.19 -4.87 8.29
C LYS A 53 10.47 -4.16 7.80
N HIS A 54 10.97 -4.51 6.62
CA HIS A 54 12.17 -3.90 6.03
C HIS A 54 11.89 -2.53 5.38
N ILE A 55 10.62 -2.17 5.23
CA ILE A 55 10.19 -0.89 4.66
C ILE A 55 10.15 0.19 5.74
N ALA A 56 9.87 -0.17 6.99
CA ALA A 56 9.73 0.76 8.11
C ALA A 56 11.01 1.58 8.37
N ASP A 57 10.83 2.81 8.86
CA ASP A 57 11.90 3.69 9.29
C ASP A 57 12.78 2.96 10.33
N PRO A 58 14.09 2.76 10.04
CA PRO A 58 15.02 2.13 10.97
C PRO A 58 15.09 2.81 12.34
N LYS A 59 14.77 4.11 12.44
CA LYS A 59 14.76 4.87 13.69
C LYS A 59 13.67 4.43 14.65
N LEU A 60 12.60 3.79 14.15
CA LEU A 60 11.55 3.22 14.99
C LEU A 60 12.02 1.97 15.76
N LYS A 61 13.11 1.32 15.33
CA LYS A 61 13.72 0.16 16.02
C LYS A 61 12.71 -0.95 16.36
N GLY A 62 11.74 -1.20 15.47
CA GLY A 62 10.70 -2.21 15.68
C GLY A 62 9.52 -1.74 16.55
N ASN A 63 9.50 -0.49 17.01
CA ASN A 63 8.40 0.06 17.78
C ASN A 63 7.28 0.56 16.86
N PHE A 64 6.54 -0.38 16.28
CA PHE A 64 5.37 -0.15 15.46
C PHE A 64 4.49 -1.39 15.46
N ASP A 65 3.21 -1.22 15.18
CA ASP A 65 2.29 -2.32 14.91
C ASP A 65 2.50 -2.85 13.49
N LEU A 66 2.74 -4.17 13.36
CA LEU A 66 3.06 -4.77 12.07
C LEU A 66 1.85 -4.81 11.12
N GLU A 67 0.64 -4.97 11.65
CA GLU A 67 -0.59 -5.02 10.84
C GLU A 67 -0.92 -3.63 10.29
N GLN A 68 -0.80 -2.59 11.12
CA GLN A 68 -0.95 -1.20 10.69
C GLN A 68 0.13 -0.83 9.67
N LEU A 69 1.37 -1.23 9.89
CA LEU A 69 2.45 -1.00 8.92
C LEU A 69 2.12 -1.64 7.56
N LYS A 70 1.72 -2.92 7.55
CA LYS A 70 1.29 -3.63 6.33
C LYS A 70 0.15 -2.88 5.63
N SER A 71 -0.90 -2.52 6.38
CA SER A 71 -2.07 -1.81 5.87
C SER A 71 -1.69 -0.49 5.19
N VAL A 72 -0.92 0.37 5.87
CA VAL A 72 -0.54 1.68 5.33
C VAL A 72 0.39 1.55 4.11
N ILE A 73 1.31 0.58 4.10
CA ILE A 73 2.14 0.31 2.91
C ILE A 73 1.28 -0.09 1.72
N MET A 74 0.29 -0.96 1.92
CA MET A 74 -0.61 -1.37 0.84
C MET A 74 -1.44 -0.19 0.30
N ILE A 75 -1.96 0.66 1.19
CA ILE A 75 -2.67 1.90 0.79
C ILE A 75 -1.76 2.78 -0.07
N ALA A 76 -0.51 2.98 0.36
CA ALA A 76 0.45 3.82 -0.35
C ALA A 76 0.81 3.23 -1.75
N VAL A 77 0.97 1.91 -1.85
CA VAL A 77 1.21 1.22 -3.13
C VAL A 77 0.01 1.35 -4.07
N MET A 78 -1.23 1.21 -3.57
CA MET A 78 -2.43 1.41 -4.38
C MET A 78 -2.57 2.86 -4.88
N CYS A 79 -2.24 3.83 -4.02
CA CYS A 79 -2.21 5.24 -4.42
C CYS A 79 -1.18 5.52 -5.52
N THR A 80 -0.10 4.73 -5.61
CA THR A 80 1.01 4.92 -6.56
C THR A 80 0.91 4.05 -7.81
N ASP A 81 -0.26 3.46 -8.10
CA ASP A 81 -0.47 2.70 -9.34
C ASP A 81 -0.16 3.56 -10.58
N SER A 82 0.47 2.96 -11.59
CA SER A 82 0.83 3.68 -12.82
C SER A 82 -0.40 4.02 -13.66
N SER A 83 -1.50 3.29 -13.49
CA SER A 83 -2.80 3.53 -14.10
C SER A 83 -3.63 4.44 -13.19
N PRO A 84 -3.91 5.71 -13.58
CA PRO A 84 -4.67 6.67 -12.78
C PRO A 84 -6.05 6.17 -12.34
N ASP A 85 -6.71 5.35 -13.17
CA ASP A 85 -8.05 4.80 -12.95
C ASP A 85 -8.07 3.65 -11.94
N LYS A 86 -6.90 3.09 -11.58
CA LYS A 86 -6.76 2.07 -10.54
C LYS A 86 -6.46 2.64 -9.17
N ARG A 87 -6.16 3.93 -9.09
CA ARG A 87 -5.90 4.61 -7.82
C ARG A 87 -7.23 4.82 -7.09
N PRO A 88 -7.26 4.63 -5.78
CA PRO A 88 -8.46 4.95 -4.98
C PRO A 88 -8.74 6.45 -5.01
N SER A 89 -9.98 6.82 -4.69
CA SER A 89 -10.32 8.20 -4.32
C SER A 89 -9.72 8.58 -2.97
N MET A 90 -9.49 9.87 -2.73
CA MET A 90 -9.03 10.33 -1.40
C MET A 90 -10.02 10.01 -0.28
N VAL A 91 -11.32 9.85 -0.60
CA VAL A 91 -12.33 9.41 0.37
C VAL A 91 -12.05 7.98 0.84
N GLU A 92 -11.86 7.05 -0.11
CA GLU A 92 -11.50 5.66 0.19
C GLU A 92 -10.18 5.57 0.96
N VAL A 93 -9.17 6.35 0.55
CA VAL A 93 -7.88 6.40 1.25
C VAL A 93 -8.06 6.79 2.73
N VAL A 94 -8.87 7.81 3.02
CA VAL A 94 -9.13 8.25 4.39
C VAL A 94 -9.89 7.19 5.18
N GLU A 95 -10.86 6.51 4.57
CA GLU A 95 -11.60 5.40 5.19
C GLU A 95 -10.64 4.24 5.55
N TRP A 96 -9.80 3.82 4.61
CA TRP A 96 -8.83 2.75 4.83
C TRP A 96 -7.76 3.11 5.86
N LEU A 97 -7.35 4.37 5.96
CA LEU A 97 -6.41 4.81 6.98
C LEU A 97 -7.02 4.82 8.39
N LYS A 98 -8.33 5.05 8.52
CA LYS A 98 -9.03 5.04 9.82
C LYS A 98 -9.32 3.63 10.31
N ASP A 99 -9.85 2.80 9.41
CA ASP A 99 -10.42 1.50 9.79
C ASP A 99 -9.53 0.31 9.36
N GLY A 100 -8.48 0.56 8.58
CA GLY A 100 -7.71 -0.48 7.89
C GLY A 100 -8.38 -0.90 6.57
N VAL A 101 -7.60 -1.42 5.62
CA VAL A 101 -8.08 -1.78 4.27
C VAL A 101 -9.27 -2.76 4.27
N LEU A 102 -9.52 -3.48 5.37
CA LEU A 102 -10.48 -4.59 5.43
C LEU A 102 -11.38 -4.66 6.67
N LYS A 103 -11.53 -3.62 7.48
CA LYS A 103 -12.65 -3.60 8.45
C LYS A 103 -13.94 -3.34 7.70
N ARG A 104 -14.57 -4.41 7.20
CA ARG A 104 -15.98 -4.36 6.77
C ARG A 104 -16.77 -3.63 7.86
N LYS A 105 -17.53 -2.60 7.50
CA LYS A 105 -18.65 -2.14 8.33
C LYS A 105 -19.43 -3.41 8.68
N LYS A 106 -19.45 -3.82 9.96
CA LYS A 106 -20.54 -4.65 10.44
C LYS A 106 -21.76 -3.75 10.30
N GLU A 107 -22.46 -3.82 9.16
CA GLU A 107 -23.88 -3.50 9.20
C GLU A 107 -24.44 -4.42 10.28
N VAL A 108 -24.96 -3.82 11.34
CA VAL A 108 -25.53 -4.55 12.47
C VAL A 108 -26.98 -4.82 12.07
N PRO A 109 -27.40 -6.05 11.69
CA PRO A 109 -28.80 -6.36 11.75
C PRO A 109 -29.12 -6.44 13.24
N ASN A 110 -29.99 -5.55 13.71
CA ASN A 110 -30.56 -5.63 15.05
C ASN A 110 -31.16 -7.03 15.25
N LEU A 111 -30.50 -7.89 16.02
CA LEU A 111 -31.16 -8.99 16.74
C LEU A 111 -30.41 -9.28 18.04
N SER A 112 -31.20 -9.21 19.10
CA SER A 112 -30.93 -9.48 20.51
C SER A 112 -30.01 -10.68 20.79
N GLY A 113 -29.06 -10.47 21.72
CA GLY A 113 -28.85 -11.42 22.81
C GLY A 113 -27.59 -12.30 22.80
N ASN A 114 -26.80 -12.11 23.86
CA ASN A 114 -25.89 -13.02 24.56
C ASN A 114 -24.41 -13.16 24.15
N ASN A 115 -23.61 -13.03 25.22
CA ASN A 115 -22.16 -13.15 25.33
C ASN A 115 -21.64 -14.52 24.87
N ASN A 116 -20.50 -14.52 24.16
CA ASN A 116 -19.35 -15.33 24.51
C ASN A 116 -18.08 -14.72 23.91
N LYS A 117 -17.12 -14.44 24.79
CA LYS A 117 -15.76 -14.00 24.47
C LYS A 117 -15.04 -15.24 23.93
N GLY A 118 -14.80 -15.29 22.62
CA GLY A 118 -13.98 -16.30 21.98
C GLY A 118 -12.80 -15.59 21.33
N ASP A 119 -11.61 -15.88 21.83
CA ASP A 119 -10.35 -15.55 21.16
C ASP A 119 -10.35 -16.31 19.83
N GLY A 120 -10.61 -15.60 18.73
CA GLY A 120 -10.63 -16.15 17.39
C GLY A 120 -9.47 -15.56 16.60
N GLU A 121 -8.54 -16.41 16.19
CA GLU A 121 -7.66 -16.14 15.05
C GLU A 121 -8.58 -15.85 13.84
N GLU A 122 -8.71 -14.57 13.49
CA GLU A 122 -9.49 -14.16 12.32
C GLU A 122 -8.69 -14.53 11.07
N ASN A 123 -9.23 -15.49 10.31
CA ASN A 123 -8.60 -16.10 9.13
C ASN A 123 -8.04 -15.06 8.13
N ASP A 124 -6.73 -15.19 7.88
CA ASP A 124 -5.84 -14.35 7.06
C ASP A 124 -6.09 -14.45 5.52
N GLU A 125 -7.05 -15.29 5.10
CA GLU A 125 -7.23 -15.67 3.69
C GLU A 125 -7.73 -14.52 2.80
N ASN A 126 -8.57 -13.63 3.33
CA ASN A 126 -9.10 -12.49 2.58
C ASN A 126 -8.06 -11.36 2.40
N TYR A 127 -7.07 -11.29 3.29
CA TYR A 127 -5.95 -10.35 3.20
C TYR A 127 -4.94 -10.84 2.16
N GLU A 128 -4.58 -12.12 2.21
CA GLU A 128 -3.69 -12.73 1.24
C GLU A 128 -4.28 -12.76 -0.18
N GLU A 129 -5.58 -12.94 -0.36
CA GLU A 129 -6.20 -12.89 -1.69
C GLU A 129 -6.19 -11.46 -2.26
N PHE A 130 -6.50 -10.44 -1.46
CA PHE A 130 -6.42 -9.03 -1.85
C PHE A 130 -4.98 -8.58 -2.16
N VAL A 131 -4.02 -8.99 -1.32
CA VAL A 131 -2.58 -8.74 -1.49
C VAL A 131 -2.03 -9.49 -2.70
N THR A 132 -2.47 -10.72 -2.95
CA THR A 132 -2.08 -11.54 -4.11
C THR A 132 -2.64 -10.94 -5.40
N MET A 133 -3.89 -10.49 -5.41
CA MET A 133 -4.49 -9.78 -6.54
C MET A 133 -3.69 -8.51 -6.90
N GLN A 134 -3.29 -7.72 -5.91
CA GLN A 134 -2.51 -6.49 -6.18
C GLN A 134 -1.03 -6.74 -6.47
N SER A 135 -0.41 -7.76 -5.86
CA SER A 135 0.95 -8.18 -6.18
C SER A 135 1.06 -8.74 -7.61
N ASN A 136 0.02 -9.43 -8.08
CA ASN A 136 -0.07 -9.87 -9.47
C ASN A 136 -0.23 -8.69 -10.43
N ASN A 137 -1.00 -7.67 -10.08
CA ASN A 137 -1.07 -6.42 -10.86
C ASN A 137 0.28 -5.71 -10.96
N LEU A 138 1.05 -5.66 -9.85
CA LEU A 138 2.38 -5.03 -9.82
C LEU A 138 3.43 -5.83 -10.61
N LYS A 139 3.36 -7.18 -10.60
CA LYS A 139 4.19 -8.05 -11.45
C LYS A 139 3.90 -7.83 -12.93
N ILE A 140 2.61 -7.83 -13.33
CA ILE A 140 2.18 -7.61 -14.72
C ILE A 140 2.65 -6.25 -15.24
N LEU A 141 2.62 -5.20 -14.40
CA LEU A 141 3.13 -3.87 -14.75
C LEU A 141 4.66 -3.87 -14.97
N SER A 142 5.43 -4.48 -14.06
CA SER A 142 6.90 -4.54 -14.19
C SER A 142 7.38 -5.30 -15.44
N ASP A 143 6.59 -6.27 -15.90
CA ASP A 143 6.88 -7.04 -17.12
C ASP A 143 6.41 -6.34 -18.40
N ASN A 144 5.44 -5.43 -18.29
CA ASN A 144 5.01 -4.58 -19.41
C ASN A 144 5.96 -3.39 -19.61
N ASP A 145 6.50 -2.80 -18.53
CA ASP A 145 7.49 -1.73 -18.62
C ASP A 145 8.83 -2.21 -19.21
N ARG A 146 9.26 -3.44 -18.87
CA ARG A 146 10.43 -4.09 -19.50
C ARG A 146 10.23 -4.39 -20.99
N ARG A 147 9.00 -4.62 -21.45
CA ARG A 147 8.69 -4.87 -22.86
C ARG A 147 8.61 -3.61 -23.72
N LYS A 148 8.30 -2.45 -23.13
CA LYS A 148 8.24 -1.16 -23.83
C LYS A 148 9.60 -0.46 -24.02
N MET A 149 10.66 -0.91 -23.33
CA MET A 149 12.03 -0.42 -23.50
C MET A 149 12.90 -1.26 -24.45
N ARG A 150 12.30 -2.21 -25.17
CA ARG A 150 12.94 -2.99 -26.24
C ARG A 150 12.42 -2.56 -27.60
#